data_AF-A0AAE7HVW9-F1
#
_entry.id   AF-A0AAE7HVW9-F1
#
_cell.length_a   1.000
_cell.length_b   1.000
_cell.length_c   1.000
_cell.angle_alpha   90.00
_cell.angle_beta   90.00
_cell.angle_gamma   90.00
#
_symmetry.space_group_name_H-M   'P 1'
#
loop_
_entity.id
_entity.type
_entity.pdbx_description
1 polymer ?
#
loop_
_entity_poly.entity_id
_entity_poly.type
_entity_poly.pdbx_seq_one_letter_code
_entity_poly.pdbx_strand_id
1 'polypeptide(L)'
;MAKVSLTALLGITGGANNIRNSQKPTLRQRKKSMSKKERSFAHLDAAANQTIVVQDQQQTQTLKPAGSYRISSQHSRGHNVAISEEGKNSPVLAVKLLRETKLSSSKIRARLREEPAALSKFTANFMEENMPGWEFLNDEEKSRTAMQLSIRDNDQNGYHASRNRASQTLKSLEEPLTDDEKQAMIENLRLDQNASDPDTPDNIAARKQADDEYQEQVARAIVARNNQMRSTGVFLPGDTRTAGGKPSAPRNELQMIKSGLKSGAIVVSQPSNGEIHP
;
A
#
# COMPACT_ATOMS: atom_id res chain seq x y z
N MET A 1 34.02 61.08 30.78
CA MET A 1 34.09 62.18 29.78
C MET A 1 33.74 61.60 28.41
N ALA A 2 33.27 62.41 27.46
CA ALA A 2 32.94 61.97 26.11
C ALA A 2 33.68 62.80 25.04
N LYS A 3 33.96 62.18 23.88
CA LYS A 3 34.13 62.77 22.53
C LYS A 3 34.27 61.61 21.52
N VAL A 4 33.35 61.48 20.55
CA VAL A 4 33.36 62.08 19.18
C VAL A 4 34.31 61.28 18.26
N SER A 5 33.81 60.50 17.28
CA SER A 5 33.41 60.89 15.91
C SER A 5 34.61 61.41 15.07
N LEU A 6 34.80 61.07 13.79
CA LEU A 6 33.85 60.98 12.65
C LEU A 6 34.22 59.69 11.80
N THR A 7 33.73 59.31 10.60
CA THR A 7 33.01 60.01 9.51
C THR A 7 32.12 59.07 8.63
N ALA A 8 31.52 59.69 7.61
CA ALA A 8 30.70 59.26 6.48
C ALA A 8 31.34 58.22 5.50
N LEU A 9 30.67 57.68 4.46
CA LEU A 9 29.78 58.35 3.48
C LEU A 9 28.65 57.46 2.89
N LEU A 10 27.61 58.15 2.37
CA LEU A 10 26.36 57.78 1.66
C LEU A 10 26.28 56.43 0.89
N GLY A 11 25.10 55.85 0.63
CA GLY A 11 23.71 56.31 0.90
C GLY A 11 22.63 55.25 0.54
N ILE A 12 21.40 55.35 1.09
CA ILE A 12 20.17 55.88 0.41
C ILE A 12 19.56 54.88 -0.59
N THR A 13 18.32 54.35 -0.49
CA THR A 13 17.14 54.48 0.43
C THR A 13 16.33 53.14 0.37
N GLY A 14 15.53 52.69 1.34
CA GLY A 14 14.26 53.24 1.87
C GLY A 14 13.05 52.84 1.00
N GLY A 15 11.85 52.45 1.45
CA GLY A 15 11.20 52.23 2.77
C GLY A 15 9.83 51.52 2.53
N ALA A 16 9.22 50.76 3.45
CA ALA A 16 8.28 51.24 4.51
C ALA A 16 7.09 52.09 3.98
N ASN A 17 5.80 51.90 4.36
CA ASN A 17 5.20 51.01 5.37
C ASN A 17 3.64 50.92 5.31
N ASN A 18 3.06 50.01 6.11
CA ASN A 18 1.78 50.08 6.86
C ASN A 18 0.34 49.90 6.28
N ILE A 19 -0.34 48.87 6.82
CA ILE A 19 -1.64 48.85 7.57
C ILE A 19 -2.89 49.60 7.01
N ARG A 20 -4.03 48.88 6.83
CA ARG A 20 -5.32 49.09 7.55
C ARG A 20 -6.46 48.11 7.19
N ASN A 21 -7.34 47.87 8.16
CA ASN A 21 -8.69 47.29 8.03
C ASN A 21 -9.55 48.12 7.04
N SER A 22 -10.63 47.63 6.41
CA SER A 22 -11.89 47.26 7.10
C SER A 22 -12.96 46.65 6.18
N GLN A 23 -13.86 45.85 6.77
CA GLN A 23 -15.31 45.72 6.51
C GLN A 23 -15.84 45.29 5.11
N LYS A 24 -16.80 44.35 5.14
CA LYS A 24 -17.81 44.15 4.08
C LYS A 24 -18.90 45.23 4.18
N PRO A 25 -19.55 45.57 3.06
CA PRO A 25 -21.00 45.74 3.06
C PRO A 25 -21.71 44.79 2.08
N THR A 26 -23.05 44.77 2.12
CA THR A 26 -23.92 43.80 1.42
C THR A 26 -24.93 44.47 0.48
N LEU A 27 -25.61 43.64 -0.33
CA LEU A 27 -26.89 43.90 -1.01
C LEU A 27 -26.91 44.88 -2.20
N ARG A 28 -27.43 44.43 -3.36
CA ARG A 28 -28.86 44.51 -3.75
C ARG A 28 -29.02 44.39 -5.29
N GLN A 29 -30.13 43.80 -5.73
CA GLN A 29 -30.39 43.42 -7.12
C GLN A 29 -30.44 44.59 -8.13
N ARG A 30 -30.04 44.32 -9.38
CA ARG A 30 -30.63 44.97 -10.57
C ARG A 30 -31.17 43.91 -11.52
N LYS A 31 -32.49 43.71 -11.52
CA LYS A 31 -33.16 43.02 -12.64
C LYS A 31 -33.11 43.94 -13.87
N LYS A 32 -32.64 43.43 -15.01
CA LYS A 32 -33.00 43.97 -16.33
C LYS A 32 -33.34 42.81 -17.25
N SER A 33 -34.57 42.80 -17.73
CA SER A 33 -35.10 41.90 -18.74
C SER A 33 -34.63 42.32 -20.14
N MET A 34 -34.20 41.37 -20.98
CA MET A 34 -34.22 41.53 -22.43
C MET A 34 -34.52 40.21 -23.16
N SER A 35 -35.26 40.36 -24.26
CA SER A 35 -35.42 39.50 -25.45
C SER A 35 -35.48 37.97 -25.34
N LYS A 36 -36.56 37.40 -25.89
CA LYS A 36 -36.83 35.97 -26.05
C LYS A 36 -36.26 35.41 -27.39
N LYS A 37 -35.03 35.76 -27.78
CA LYS A 37 -34.50 35.36 -29.12
C LYS A 37 -33.00 35.10 -29.28
N GLU A 38 -32.30 34.64 -28.24
CA GLU A 38 -30.96 34.05 -28.38
C GLU A 38 -30.88 32.73 -27.59
N ARG A 39 -30.97 31.61 -28.32
CA ARG A 39 -30.75 30.26 -27.78
C ARG A 39 -29.29 29.88 -28.03
N SER A 40 -28.39 30.26 -27.13
CA SER A 40 -27.01 29.78 -27.17
C SER A 40 -26.97 28.27 -26.90
N PHE A 41 -26.02 27.57 -27.53
CA PHE A 41 -25.93 26.10 -27.51
C PHE A 41 -25.36 25.51 -26.19
N ALA A 42 -25.30 26.30 -25.12
CA ALA A 42 -24.67 26.02 -23.82
C ALA A 42 -25.29 24.86 -23.01
N HIS A 43 -26.18 24.06 -23.61
CA HIS A 43 -26.69 22.80 -23.06
C HIS A 43 -26.00 21.57 -23.66
N LEU A 44 -25.24 21.72 -24.75
CA LEU A 44 -24.41 20.66 -25.34
C LEU A 44 -23.05 20.56 -24.62
N ASP A 45 -22.42 21.68 -24.31
CA ASP A 45 -21.12 21.74 -23.61
C ASP A 45 -21.18 21.12 -22.20
N ALA A 46 -22.37 21.11 -21.59
CA ALA A 46 -22.63 20.47 -20.30
C ALA A 46 -22.56 18.93 -20.34
N ALA A 47 -22.65 18.31 -21.53
CA ALA A 47 -22.52 16.86 -21.71
C ALA A 47 -21.06 16.42 -21.94
N ALA A 48 -20.20 17.30 -22.47
CA ALA A 48 -18.79 16.99 -22.76
C ALA A 48 -17.92 16.90 -21.49
N ASN A 49 -18.28 17.62 -20.42
CA ASN A 49 -17.56 17.64 -19.15
C ASN A 49 -18.12 16.67 -18.09
N GLN A 50 -18.91 15.68 -18.48
CA GLN A 50 -19.02 14.46 -17.69
C GLN A 50 -17.80 13.58 -17.95
N THR A 51 -16.66 13.99 -17.38
CA THR A 51 -15.53 13.08 -17.17
C THR A 51 -16.09 11.87 -16.45
N ILE A 52 -16.10 10.72 -17.13
CA ILE A 52 -16.26 9.43 -16.45
C ILE A 52 -15.01 9.29 -15.60
N VAL A 53 -15.11 9.73 -14.34
CA VAL A 53 -14.12 9.38 -13.32
C VAL A 53 -14.32 7.90 -13.07
N VAL A 54 -13.69 7.10 -13.92
CA VAL A 54 -13.26 5.75 -13.57
C VAL A 54 -12.42 5.97 -12.34
N GLN A 55 -13.02 5.77 -11.16
CA GLN A 55 -12.24 5.54 -9.98
C GLN A 55 -11.59 4.19 -10.20
N ASP A 56 -10.38 4.24 -10.77
CA ASP A 56 -9.38 3.20 -10.57
C ASP A 56 -9.12 3.12 -9.07
N GLN A 57 -10.02 2.42 -8.37
CA GLN A 57 -9.73 1.79 -7.09
C GLN A 57 -8.84 0.56 -7.35
N GLN A 58 -7.74 0.81 -8.07
CA GLN A 58 -6.45 0.30 -7.65
C GLN A 58 -6.29 0.74 -6.19
N GLN A 59 -6.82 -0.08 -5.28
CA GLN A 59 -6.32 -0.11 -3.94
C GLN A 59 -4.84 -0.44 -4.09
N THR A 60 -4.00 0.58 -4.02
CA THR A 60 -2.59 0.41 -3.70
C THR A 60 -2.51 -0.06 -2.25
N GLN A 61 -2.99 -1.29 -2.01
CA GLN A 61 -2.50 -2.12 -0.95
C GLN A 61 -1.01 -2.18 -1.20
N THR A 62 -0.27 -1.36 -0.45
CA THR A 62 1.18 -1.28 -0.57
C THR A 62 1.71 -2.69 -0.40
N LEU A 63 2.26 -3.26 -1.48
CA LEU A 63 2.84 -4.60 -1.48
C LEU A 63 3.94 -4.61 -0.42
N LYS A 64 3.57 -5.10 0.77
CA LYS A 64 4.53 -5.29 1.87
C LYS A 64 5.51 -6.35 1.38
N PRO A 65 6.82 -6.14 1.50
CA PRO A 65 7.79 -7.10 0.99
C PRO A 65 7.51 -8.48 1.60
N ALA A 66 7.37 -9.48 0.73
CA ALA A 66 7.09 -10.85 1.12
C ALA A 66 8.09 -11.33 2.18
N GLY A 67 7.59 -12.00 3.22
CA GLY A 67 8.39 -12.41 4.38
C GLY A 67 8.46 -11.39 5.53
N SER A 68 7.97 -10.16 5.37
CA SER A 68 7.80 -9.22 6.49
C SER A 68 6.57 -9.55 7.36
N TYR A 69 6.57 -10.74 7.98
CA TYR A 69 5.70 -11.03 9.11
C TYR A 69 5.82 -9.89 10.13
N ARG A 70 4.69 -9.32 10.56
CA ARG A 70 4.70 -8.37 11.67
C ARG A 70 4.91 -9.15 12.95
N ILE A 71 6.19 -9.43 13.26
CA ILE A 71 6.66 -9.97 14.53
C ILE A 71 5.90 -9.24 15.64
N SER A 72 4.94 -9.92 16.25
CA SER A 72 4.07 -9.29 17.22
C SER A 72 4.89 -8.87 18.43
N SER A 73 4.54 -7.73 19.05
CA SER A 73 5.21 -7.28 20.28
C SER A 73 4.89 -8.18 21.49
N GLN A 74 4.20 -9.30 21.27
CA GLN A 74 3.88 -10.33 22.25
C GLN A 74 5.04 -11.33 22.41
N HIS A 75 5.82 -11.56 21.35
CA HIS A 75 6.93 -12.52 21.37
C HIS A 75 8.12 -12.06 22.22
N SER A 76 8.81 -13.00 22.86
CA SER A 76 9.93 -12.64 23.73
C SER A 76 11.13 -12.12 22.96
N ARG A 77 12.03 -11.46 23.69
CA ARG A 77 13.32 -11.00 23.18
C ARG A 77 14.14 -12.10 22.49
N GLY A 78 13.99 -13.37 22.87
CA GLY A 78 14.68 -14.51 22.26
C GLY A 78 14.21 -14.74 20.82
N HIS A 79 12.91 -15.06 20.66
CA HIS A 79 12.24 -15.22 19.36
C HIS A 79 12.52 -14.02 18.43
N ASN A 80 12.36 -12.79 18.94
CA ASN A 80 12.55 -11.55 18.18
C ASN A 80 13.98 -11.33 17.63
N VAL A 81 14.98 -12.04 18.17
CA VAL A 81 16.36 -12.04 17.66
C VAL A 81 16.63 -13.29 16.82
N ALA A 82 16.08 -14.45 17.19
CA ALA A 82 16.24 -15.71 16.45
C ALA A 82 15.65 -15.65 15.02
N ILE A 83 14.43 -15.12 14.86
CA ILE A 83 13.77 -14.98 13.55
C ILE A 83 14.44 -13.91 12.67
N SER A 84 15.20 -12.98 13.26
CA SER A 84 15.83 -11.90 12.51
C SER A 84 17.02 -12.35 11.65
N GLU A 85 17.13 -11.82 10.43
CA GLU A 85 18.26 -12.11 9.54
C GLU A 85 19.61 -11.70 10.16
N GLU A 86 19.65 -10.63 10.95
CA GLU A 86 20.87 -10.25 11.67
C GLU A 86 21.29 -11.31 12.71
N GLY A 87 20.32 -11.96 13.37
CA GLY A 87 20.55 -13.09 14.28
C GLY A 87 21.03 -14.35 13.57
N LYS A 88 20.48 -14.65 12.39
CA LYS A 88 20.89 -15.80 11.55
C LYS A 88 22.30 -15.61 10.97
N ASN A 89 22.65 -14.39 10.61
CA ASN A 89 23.97 -14.04 10.05
C ASN A 89 25.09 -14.10 11.10
N SER A 90 24.83 -13.71 12.34
CA SER A 90 25.83 -13.68 13.44
C SER A 90 25.34 -14.43 14.70
N PRO A 91 25.11 -15.76 14.63
CA PRO A 91 24.40 -16.50 15.67
C PRO A 91 25.15 -16.61 17.00
N VAL A 92 26.48 -16.71 16.96
CA VAL A 92 27.33 -16.75 18.16
C VAL A 92 27.26 -15.42 18.91
N LEU A 93 27.35 -14.29 18.18
CA LEU A 93 27.18 -12.96 18.76
C LEU A 93 25.74 -12.74 19.28
N ALA A 94 24.72 -13.23 18.56
CA ALA A 94 23.33 -13.11 18.99
C ALA A 94 23.08 -13.85 20.32
N VAL A 95 23.55 -15.10 20.45
CA VAL A 95 23.47 -15.87 21.70
C VAL A 95 24.29 -15.21 22.81
N LYS A 96 25.47 -14.64 22.49
CA LYS A 96 26.30 -13.88 23.44
C LYS A 96 25.56 -12.65 23.98
N LEU A 97 25.07 -11.78 23.09
CA LEU A 97 24.33 -10.56 23.46
C LEU A 97 23.03 -10.86 24.21
N LEU A 98 22.33 -11.95 23.87
CA LEU A 98 21.14 -12.41 24.59
C LEU A 98 21.46 -12.87 26.02
N ARG A 99 22.62 -13.50 26.26
CA ARG A 99 23.03 -14.01 27.59
C ARG A 99 23.68 -12.93 28.45
N GLU A 100 24.63 -12.18 27.90
CA GLU A 100 25.47 -11.24 28.63
C GLU A 100 24.79 -9.88 28.86
N THR A 101 23.81 -9.50 28.03
CA THR A 101 23.18 -8.18 28.08
C THR A 101 21.67 -8.23 28.34
N LYS A 102 21.13 -7.21 28.99
CA LYS A 102 19.68 -6.94 29.15
C LYS A 102 19.15 -5.96 28.08
N LEU A 103 19.81 -5.85 26.92
CA LEU A 103 19.40 -4.96 25.83
C LEU A 103 18.09 -5.43 25.18
N SER A 104 17.31 -4.51 24.62
CA SER A 104 16.12 -4.82 23.81
C SER A 104 16.49 -5.57 22.52
N SER A 105 15.56 -6.36 21.97
CA SER A 105 15.74 -7.05 20.69
C SER A 105 16.14 -6.09 19.56
N SER A 106 15.52 -4.91 19.49
CA SER A 106 15.88 -3.85 18.54
C SER A 106 17.34 -3.39 18.64
N LYS A 107 17.88 -3.25 19.86
CA LYS A 107 19.25 -2.78 20.09
C LYS A 107 20.29 -3.90 19.96
N ILE A 108 19.88 -5.16 20.18
CA ILE A 108 20.67 -6.34 19.82
C ILE A 108 20.76 -6.46 18.30
N ARG A 109 19.65 -6.31 17.54
CA ARG A 109 19.65 -6.35 16.07
C ARG A 109 20.44 -5.21 15.42
N ALA A 110 20.48 -4.02 16.02
CA ALA A 110 21.37 -2.94 15.58
C ALA A 110 22.84 -3.36 15.70
N ARG A 111 23.25 -3.84 16.89
CA ARG A 111 24.61 -4.35 17.12
C ARG A 111 24.99 -5.50 16.20
N LEU A 112 24.09 -6.45 15.95
CA LEU A 112 24.32 -7.56 15.01
C LEU A 112 24.53 -7.13 13.54
N ARG A 113 24.34 -5.85 13.20
CA ARG A 113 24.63 -5.24 11.90
C ARG A 113 25.89 -4.37 11.90
N GLU A 114 26.36 -3.94 13.08
CA GLU A 114 27.48 -3.01 13.28
C GLU A 114 28.74 -3.71 13.82
N GLU A 115 28.56 -4.73 14.66
CA GLU A 115 29.62 -5.53 15.29
C GLU A 115 29.99 -6.74 14.39
N PRO A 116 31.28 -7.09 14.25
CA PRO A 116 31.73 -8.22 13.44
C PRO A 116 31.30 -9.58 14.01
N ALA A 117 31.40 -10.64 13.21
CA ALA A 117 30.86 -11.95 13.56
C ALA A 117 31.68 -12.63 14.70
N ALA A 118 31.26 -12.42 15.96
CA ALA A 118 32.02 -12.88 17.13
C ALA A 118 32.28 -14.38 17.18
N LEU A 119 33.49 -14.74 17.62
CA LEU A 119 33.96 -16.10 17.82
C LEU A 119 33.47 -16.71 19.14
N SER A 120 33.47 -18.05 19.22
CA SER A 120 33.31 -18.75 20.49
C SER A 120 34.61 -18.72 21.29
N LYS A 121 34.53 -18.92 22.61
CA LYS A 121 35.74 -19.01 23.46
C LYS A 121 36.65 -20.17 23.02
N PHE A 122 36.09 -21.30 22.62
CA PHE A 122 36.87 -22.43 22.10
C PHE A 122 37.67 -22.04 20.85
N THR A 123 37.01 -21.41 19.87
CA THR A 123 37.68 -20.99 18.63
C THR A 123 38.69 -19.87 18.90
N ALA A 124 38.41 -18.91 19.78
CA ALA A 124 39.37 -17.87 20.16
C ALA A 124 40.65 -18.48 20.76
N ASN A 125 40.51 -19.28 21.82
CA ASN A 125 41.63 -19.98 22.47
C ASN A 125 42.43 -20.85 21.48
N PHE A 126 41.76 -21.64 20.64
CA PHE A 126 42.44 -22.49 19.64
C PHE A 126 43.30 -21.66 18.68
N MET A 127 42.78 -20.52 18.21
CA MET A 127 43.52 -19.63 17.29
C MET A 127 44.66 -18.90 18.03
N GLU A 128 44.47 -18.49 19.29
CA GLU A 128 45.52 -17.92 20.14
C GLU A 128 46.68 -18.90 20.37
N GLU A 129 46.39 -20.19 20.55
CA GLU A 129 47.40 -21.24 20.77
C GLU A 129 48.10 -21.70 19.48
N ASN A 130 47.41 -21.69 18.33
CA ASN A 130 47.87 -22.35 17.09
C ASN A 130 48.20 -21.40 15.91
N MET A 131 47.90 -20.10 16.01
CA MET A 131 48.15 -19.13 14.93
C MET A 131 49.10 -18.00 15.35
N PRO A 132 50.37 -18.04 14.91
CA PRO A 132 51.32 -16.94 15.10
C PRO A 132 50.78 -15.61 14.57
N GLY A 133 50.86 -14.55 15.38
CA GLY A 133 50.40 -13.22 15.03
C GLY A 133 48.88 -13.00 15.10
N TRP A 134 48.10 -13.97 15.58
CA TRP A 134 46.65 -13.84 15.81
C TRP A 134 46.28 -12.59 16.60
N GLU A 135 47.07 -12.24 17.62
CA GLU A 135 46.88 -11.08 18.47
C GLU A 135 46.74 -9.74 17.71
N PHE A 136 47.49 -9.56 16.61
CA PHE A 136 47.54 -8.32 15.82
C PHE A 136 46.35 -8.14 14.85
N LEU A 137 45.58 -9.20 14.57
CA LEU A 137 44.42 -9.14 13.67
C LEU A 137 43.26 -8.38 14.33
N ASN A 138 42.46 -7.64 13.55
CA ASN A 138 41.20 -7.07 14.06
C ASN A 138 40.10 -8.15 14.17
N ASP A 139 38.98 -7.85 14.84
CA ASP A 139 37.95 -8.86 15.15
C ASP A 139 37.26 -9.47 13.90
N GLU A 140 37.17 -8.71 12.80
CA GLU A 140 36.63 -9.21 11.52
C GLU A 140 37.66 -10.08 10.79
N GLU A 141 38.93 -9.68 10.78
CA GLU A 141 40.05 -10.50 10.29
C GLU A 141 40.19 -11.81 11.08
N LYS A 142 40.04 -11.76 12.41
CA LYS A 142 39.99 -12.92 13.31
C LYS A 142 38.85 -13.85 12.91
N SER A 143 37.64 -13.32 12.73
CA SER A 143 36.47 -14.11 12.32
C SER A 143 36.66 -14.77 10.96
N ARG A 144 37.11 -14.00 9.96
CA ARG A 144 37.38 -14.47 8.60
C ARG A 144 38.49 -15.51 8.54
N THR A 145 39.57 -15.31 9.30
CA THR A 145 40.71 -16.23 9.34
C THR A 145 40.35 -17.53 10.05
N ALA A 146 39.59 -17.47 11.15
CA ALA A 146 39.05 -18.66 11.80
C ALA A 146 38.09 -19.44 10.89
N MET A 147 37.24 -18.76 10.12
CA MET A 147 36.38 -19.40 9.11
C MET A 147 37.19 -20.08 8.01
N GLN A 148 38.24 -19.43 7.49
CA GLN A 148 39.11 -20.01 6.46
C GLN A 148 39.89 -21.23 6.98
N LEU A 149 40.39 -21.18 8.22
CA LEU A 149 41.06 -22.32 8.86
C LEU A 149 40.08 -23.49 9.06
N SER A 150 38.85 -23.20 9.51
CA SER A 150 37.78 -24.19 9.68
C SER A 150 37.44 -24.93 8.38
N ILE A 151 37.33 -24.21 7.26
CA ILE A 151 37.07 -24.80 5.93
C ILE A 151 38.25 -25.66 5.46
N ARG A 152 39.49 -25.25 5.74
CA ARG A 152 40.70 -25.97 5.32
C ARG A 152 40.95 -27.24 6.16
N ASP A 153 40.81 -27.13 7.47
CA ASP A 153 41.27 -28.12 8.45
C ASP A 153 40.09 -28.87 9.11
N ASN A 154 38.99 -29.05 8.36
CA ASN A 154 37.80 -29.81 8.75
C ASN A 154 37.26 -29.44 10.16
N ASP A 155 37.09 -28.13 10.38
CA ASP A 155 36.57 -27.51 11.61
C ASP A 155 37.29 -27.90 12.92
N GLN A 156 38.60 -28.19 12.89
CA GLN A 156 39.38 -28.44 14.11
C GLN A 156 39.33 -27.29 15.12
N ASN A 157 39.23 -26.03 14.67
CA ASN A 157 39.04 -24.87 15.54
C ASN A 157 37.58 -24.65 16.00
N GLY A 158 36.65 -25.52 15.60
CA GLY A 158 35.25 -25.55 16.03
C GLY A 158 34.43 -24.31 15.66
N TYR A 159 34.84 -23.51 14.67
CA TYR A 159 34.11 -22.33 14.19
C TYR A 159 32.71 -22.69 13.67
N HIS A 160 32.60 -23.68 12.78
CA HIS A 160 31.33 -24.09 12.21
C HIS A 160 30.46 -24.84 13.25
N ALA A 161 31.04 -25.72 14.06
CA ALA A 161 30.37 -26.37 15.18
C ALA A 161 29.81 -25.35 16.19
N SER A 162 30.58 -24.31 16.52
CA SER A 162 30.15 -23.21 17.39
C SER A 162 28.97 -22.43 16.79
N ARG A 163 29.05 -22.07 15.50
CA ARG A 163 27.95 -21.38 14.80
C ARG A 163 26.70 -22.25 14.71
N ASN A 164 26.84 -23.53 14.36
CA ASN A 164 25.73 -24.48 14.26
C ASN A 164 25.02 -24.67 15.61
N ARG A 165 25.78 -24.82 16.70
CA ARG A 165 25.22 -24.94 18.07
C ARG A 165 24.58 -23.63 18.54
N ALA A 166 25.11 -22.48 18.15
CA ALA A 166 24.48 -21.19 18.41
C ALA A 166 23.16 -21.03 17.63
N SER A 167 23.12 -21.41 16.34
CA SER A 167 21.89 -21.41 15.54
C SER A 167 20.84 -22.38 16.08
N GLN A 168 21.23 -23.57 16.56
CA GLN A 168 20.32 -24.48 17.29
C GLN A 168 19.80 -23.85 18.58
N THR A 169 20.63 -23.11 19.30
CA THR A 169 20.23 -22.37 20.52
C THR A 169 19.22 -21.27 20.19
N LEU A 170 19.42 -20.51 19.09
CA LEU A 170 18.45 -19.52 18.62
C LEU A 170 17.12 -20.17 18.23
N LYS A 171 17.15 -21.30 17.50
CA LYS A 171 15.95 -22.07 17.17
C LYS A 171 15.19 -22.57 18.40
N SER A 172 15.88 -22.92 19.48
CA SER A 172 15.24 -23.27 20.75
C SER A 172 14.61 -22.08 21.50
N LEU A 173 14.79 -20.85 21.00
CA LEU A 173 14.14 -19.63 21.47
C LEU A 173 13.04 -19.14 20.49
N GLU A 174 12.79 -19.85 19.38
CA GLU A 174 11.70 -19.55 18.45
C GLU A 174 10.37 -20.04 19.07
N GLU A 175 9.65 -19.14 19.72
CA GLU A 175 8.26 -19.39 20.14
C GLU A 175 7.37 -19.75 18.93
N PRO A 176 6.35 -20.62 19.12
CA PRO A 176 5.41 -20.96 18.06
C PRO A 176 4.60 -19.73 17.64
N LEU A 177 4.33 -19.65 16.33
CA LEU A 177 3.56 -18.56 15.70
C LEU A 177 2.20 -18.36 16.40
N THR A 178 1.82 -17.12 16.70
CA THR A 178 0.50 -16.82 17.28
C THR A 178 -0.63 -17.01 16.27
N ASP A 179 -1.88 -17.16 16.74
CA ASP A 179 -3.01 -17.41 15.84
C ASP A 179 -3.33 -16.22 14.92
N ASP A 180 -3.12 -14.99 15.38
CA ASP A 180 -3.19 -13.76 14.57
C ASP A 180 -2.15 -13.79 13.42
N GLU A 181 -0.94 -14.26 13.70
CA GLU A 181 0.14 -14.36 12.71
C GLU A 181 -0.07 -15.54 11.75
N LYS A 182 -0.69 -16.65 12.20
CA LYS A 182 -1.18 -17.72 11.31
C LYS A 182 -2.24 -17.20 10.35
N GLN A 183 -3.24 -16.47 10.86
CA GLN A 183 -4.27 -15.88 10.00
C GLN A 183 -3.66 -14.88 9.02
N ALA A 184 -2.72 -14.03 9.46
CA ALA A 184 -2.00 -13.12 8.57
C ALA A 184 -1.20 -13.87 7.48
N MET A 185 -0.61 -15.02 7.80
CA MET A 185 0.06 -15.87 6.80
C MET A 185 -0.94 -16.48 5.80
N ILE A 186 -2.11 -16.92 6.26
CA ILE A 186 -3.18 -17.46 5.41
C ILE A 186 -3.74 -16.37 4.48
N GLU A 187 -3.97 -15.16 4.97
CA GLU A 187 -4.43 -14.03 4.14
C GLU A 187 -3.39 -13.61 3.10
N ASN A 188 -2.10 -13.56 3.45
CA ASN A 188 -1.05 -13.28 2.47
C ASN A 188 -1.00 -14.38 1.39
N LEU A 189 -1.07 -15.67 1.78
CA LEU A 189 -1.10 -16.78 0.82
C LEU A 189 -2.33 -16.73 -0.09
N ARG A 190 -3.50 -16.34 0.45
CA ARG A 190 -4.73 -16.12 -0.34
C ARG A 190 -4.58 -14.96 -1.32
N LEU A 191 -3.94 -13.86 -0.91
CA LEU A 191 -3.64 -12.73 -1.80
C LEU A 191 -2.63 -13.12 -2.90
N ASP A 192 -1.56 -13.84 -2.56
CA ASP A 192 -0.57 -14.32 -3.54
C ASP A 192 -1.21 -15.32 -4.53
N GLN A 193 -2.12 -16.17 -4.05
CA GLN A 193 -2.90 -17.07 -4.91
C GLN A 193 -3.86 -16.29 -5.81
N ASN A 194 -4.60 -15.31 -5.29
CA ASN A 194 -5.49 -14.44 -6.07
C ASN A 194 -4.74 -13.53 -7.06
N ALA A 195 -3.45 -13.26 -6.84
CA ALA A 195 -2.59 -12.53 -7.78
C ALA A 195 -1.98 -13.44 -8.86
N SER A 196 -1.79 -14.73 -8.55
CA SER A 196 -1.17 -15.71 -9.46
C SER A 196 -2.18 -16.45 -10.34
N ASP A 197 -3.37 -16.72 -9.81
CA ASP A 197 -4.45 -17.45 -10.47
C ASP A 197 -5.64 -16.50 -10.71
N PRO A 198 -5.99 -16.21 -11.98
CA PRO A 198 -7.12 -15.35 -12.30
C PRO A 198 -8.47 -15.95 -11.90
N ASP A 199 -8.59 -17.27 -11.71
CA ASP A 199 -9.86 -17.98 -11.59
C ASP A 199 -10.07 -18.59 -10.19
N THR A 200 -9.45 -18.00 -9.16
CA THR A 200 -9.76 -18.32 -7.76
C THR A 200 -11.23 -17.99 -7.41
N PRO A 201 -11.81 -18.65 -6.39
CA PRO A 201 -13.19 -18.36 -5.95
C PRO A 201 -13.45 -16.89 -5.59
N ASP A 202 -12.45 -16.21 -5.01
CA ASP A 202 -12.53 -14.79 -4.67
C ASP A 202 -12.57 -13.90 -5.92
N ASN A 203 -11.69 -14.15 -6.90
CA ASN A 203 -11.65 -13.43 -8.16
C ASN A 203 -12.93 -13.65 -8.98
N ILE A 204 -13.45 -14.88 -9.01
CA ILE A 204 -14.74 -15.21 -9.63
C ILE A 204 -15.90 -14.48 -8.94
N ALA A 205 -15.91 -14.43 -7.60
CA ALA A 205 -16.93 -13.72 -6.85
C ALA A 205 -16.88 -12.20 -7.11
N ALA A 206 -15.69 -11.60 -7.14
CA ALA A 206 -15.48 -10.18 -7.44
C ALA A 206 -15.94 -9.81 -8.86
N ARG A 207 -15.56 -10.61 -9.88
CA ARG A 207 -16.06 -10.44 -11.27
C ARG A 207 -17.58 -10.50 -11.33
N LYS A 208 -18.17 -11.54 -10.72
CA LYS A 208 -19.63 -11.72 -10.70
C LYS A 208 -20.35 -10.55 -10.02
N GLN A 209 -19.78 -9.99 -8.95
CA GLN A 209 -20.33 -8.78 -8.32
C GLN A 209 -20.24 -7.57 -9.25
N ALA A 210 -19.10 -7.34 -9.90
CA ALA A 210 -18.92 -6.25 -10.86
C ALA A 210 -19.90 -6.36 -12.05
N ASP A 211 -20.15 -7.56 -12.58
CA ASP A 211 -21.16 -7.82 -13.60
C ASP A 211 -22.58 -7.52 -13.10
N ASP A 212 -22.92 -7.96 -11.88
CA ASP A 212 -24.24 -7.72 -11.27
C ASP A 212 -24.50 -6.23 -10.97
N GLU A 213 -23.46 -5.46 -10.66
CA GLU A 213 -23.50 -4.01 -10.47
C GLU A 213 -23.56 -3.26 -11.82
N TYR A 214 -22.77 -3.64 -12.81
CA TYR A 214 -22.79 -3.08 -14.16
C TYR A 214 -24.17 -3.26 -14.81
N GLN A 215 -24.73 -4.48 -14.77
CA GLN A 215 -26.06 -4.78 -15.29
C GLN A 215 -27.15 -3.96 -14.59
N GLU A 216 -26.98 -3.63 -13.30
CA GLU A 216 -27.91 -2.77 -12.59
C GLU A 216 -27.80 -1.30 -12.99
N GLN A 217 -26.58 -0.78 -13.20
CA GLN A 217 -26.35 0.56 -13.72
C GLN A 217 -26.96 0.71 -15.13
N VAL A 218 -26.73 -0.26 -16.01
CA VAL A 218 -27.32 -0.32 -17.36
C VAL A 218 -28.85 -0.40 -17.28
N ALA A 219 -29.42 -1.25 -16.41
CA ALA A 219 -30.87 -1.34 -16.23
C ALA A 219 -31.49 -0.01 -15.74
N ARG A 220 -30.85 0.66 -14.78
CA ARG A 220 -31.27 2.00 -14.30
C ARG A 220 -31.20 3.05 -15.41
N ALA A 221 -30.16 3.03 -16.25
CA ALA A 221 -30.02 3.94 -17.38
C ALA A 221 -31.10 3.72 -18.45
N ILE A 222 -31.46 2.46 -18.75
CA ILE A 222 -32.57 2.13 -19.66
C ILE A 222 -33.90 2.62 -19.09
N VAL A 223 -34.18 2.42 -17.79
CA VAL A 223 -35.40 2.95 -17.15
C VAL A 223 -35.45 4.49 -17.23
N ALA A 224 -34.32 5.17 -17.01
CA ALA A 224 -34.25 6.63 -17.14
C ALA A 224 -34.56 7.10 -18.58
N ARG A 225 -33.94 6.47 -19.59
CA ARG A 225 -34.25 6.71 -21.01
C ARG A 225 -35.71 6.44 -21.33
N ASN A 226 -36.27 5.34 -20.85
CA ASN A 226 -37.66 4.95 -21.11
C ASN A 226 -38.64 5.98 -20.53
N ASN A 227 -38.39 6.47 -19.31
CA ASN A 227 -39.19 7.53 -18.71
C ASN A 227 -39.06 8.87 -19.44
N GLN A 228 -37.89 9.19 -20.00
CA GLN A 228 -37.74 10.34 -20.90
C GLN A 228 -38.59 10.19 -22.16
N MET A 229 -38.57 9.02 -22.83
CA MET A 229 -39.41 8.74 -24.01
C MET A 229 -40.91 8.87 -23.68
N ARG A 230 -41.36 8.29 -22.56
CA ARG A 230 -42.75 8.44 -22.07
C ARG A 230 -43.13 9.89 -21.80
N SER A 231 -42.21 10.71 -21.28
CA SER A 231 -42.46 12.15 -21.07
C SER A 231 -42.70 12.93 -22.37
N THR A 232 -42.13 12.47 -23.50
CA THR A 232 -42.40 13.00 -24.84
C THR A 232 -43.68 12.43 -25.49
N GLY A 233 -44.40 11.56 -24.79
CA GLY A 233 -45.65 10.93 -25.27
C GLY A 233 -45.46 9.65 -26.09
N VAL A 234 -44.23 9.16 -26.24
CA VAL A 234 -43.94 7.90 -26.95
C VAL A 234 -44.32 6.70 -26.07
N PHE A 235 -45.06 5.76 -26.65
CA PHE A 235 -45.34 4.45 -26.04
C PHE A 235 -44.20 3.48 -26.32
N LEU A 236 -43.77 2.74 -25.29
CA LEU A 236 -42.78 1.67 -25.40
C LEU A 236 -43.44 0.28 -25.33
N PRO A 237 -42.78 -0.79 -25.81
CA PRO A 237 -43.28 -2.15 -25.68
C PRO A 237 -43.54 -2.52 -24.20
N GLY A 238 -44.76 -2.97 -23.89
CA GLY A 238 -45.18 -3.30 -22.53
C GLY A 238 -45.74 -2.11 -21.71
N ASP A 239 -45.73 -0.88 -22.25
CA ASP A 239 -46.37 0.25 -21.58
C ASP A 239 -47.90 0.09 -21.51
N THR A 240 -48.49 0.58 -20.42
CA THR A 240 -49.94 0.63 -20.22
C THR A 240 -50.47 2.05 -20.45
N ARG A 241 -51.76 2.18 -20.78
CA ARG A 241 -52.44 3.48 -20.83
C ARG A 241 -52.94 3.86 -19.44
N THR A 242 -52.53 5.03 -18.95
CA THR A 242 -53.17 5.67 -17.80
C THR A 242 -54.63 6.06 -18.12
N ALA A 243 -55.43 6.33 -17.09
CA ALA A 243 -56.80 6.86 -17.26
C ALA A 243 -56.86 8.19 -18.05
N GLY A 244 -55.75 8.95 -18.10
CA GLY A 244 -55.59 10.15 -18.92
C GLY A 244 -54.94 9.90 -20.31
N GLY A 245 -54.93 8.65 -20.79
CA GLY A 245 -54.42 8.28 -22.12
C GLY A 245 -52.90 8.30 -22.30
N LYS A 246 -52.14 8.79 -21.32
CA LYS A 246 -50.66 8.86 -21.36
C LYS A 246 -50.02 7.48 -21.14
N PRO A 247 -48.83 7.20 -21.72
CA PRO A 247 -48.07 5.98 -21.46
C PRO A 247 -47.61 5.91 -20.00
N SER A 248 -47.64 4.71 -19.43
CA SER A 248 -47.13 4.38 -18.09
C SER A 248 -46.26 3.12 -18.16
N ALA A 249 -45.17 3.14 -17.40
CA ALA A 249 -44.26 2.02 -17.26
C ALA A 249 -44.97 0.72 -16.80
N PRO A 250 -44.48 -0.46 -17.21
CA PRO A 250 -44.91 -1.73 -16.65
C PRO A 250 -44.47 -1.85 -15.18
N ARG A 251 -45.21 -2.66 -14.41
CA ARG A 251 -44.80 -3.01 -13.03
C ARG A 251 -43.46 -3.74 -13.06
N ASN A 252 -42.56 -3.37 -12.17
CA ASN A 252 -41.22 -3.94 -12.00
C ASN A 252 -40.30 -3.82 -13.24
N GLU A 253 -40.46 -2.78 -14.07
CA GLU A 253 -39.65 -2.51 -15.28
C GLU A 253 -38.14 -2.74 -15.07
N LEU A 254 -37.57 -2.22 -13.96
CA LEU A 254 -36.14 -2.38 -13.64
C LEU A 254 -35.71 -3.86 -13.50
N GLN A 255 -36.55 -4.70 -12.88
CA GLN A 255 -36.27 -6.13 -12.73
C GLN A 255 -36.40 -6.87 -14.06
N MET A 256 -37.38 -6.51 -14.90
CA MET A 256 -37.53 -7.06 -16.25
C MET A 256 -36.34 -6.72 -17.15
N ILE A 257 -35.78 -5.52 -17.01
CA ILE A 257 -34.57 -5.13 -17.74
C ILE A 257 -33.34 -5.85 -17.17
N LYS A 258 -33.16 -5.93 -15.84
CA LYS A 258 -32.02 -6.66 -15.25
C LYS A 258 -32.05 -8.15 -15.60
N SER A 259 -33.22 -8.80 -15.65
CA SER A 259 -33.33 -10.19 -16.10
C SER A 259 -33.13 -10.36 -17.62
N GLY A 260 -33.63 -9.42 -18.43
CA GLY A 260 -33.40 -9.42 -19.88
C GLY A 260 -31.95 -9.18 -20.28
N LEU A 261 -31.19 -8.38 -19.51
CA LEU A 261 -29.75 -8.24 -19.65
C LEU A 261 -29.05 -9.57 -19.28
N LYS A 262 -29.42 -10.20 -18.16
CA LYS A 262 -28.84 -11.49 -17.72
C LYS A 262 -29.10 -12.66 -18.68
N SER A 263 -30.22 -12.67 -19.40
CA SER A 263 -30.54 -13.71 -20.38
C SER A 263 -30.03 -13.42 -21.80
N GLY A 264 -29.38 -12.28 -22.03
CA GLY A 264 -28.99 -11.82 -23.37
C GLY A 264 -30.16 -11.36 -24.26
N ALA A 265 -31.40 -11.40 -23.75
CA ALA A 265 -32.59 -10.96 -24.49
C ALA A 265 -32.64 -9.43 -24.73
N ILE A 266 -31.90 -8.66 -23.92
CA ILE A 266 -31.67 -7.23 -24.11
C ILE A 266 -30.19 -7.03 -24.42
N VAL A 267 -29.84 -6.95 -25.71
CA VAL A 267 -28.49 -6.59 -26.13
C VAL A 267 -28.33 -5.08 -26.08
N VAL A 268 -27.47 -4.60 -25.17
CA VAL A 268 -26.95 -3.22 -25.20
C VAL A 268 -25.60 -3.28 -25.89
N SER A 269 -25.52 -2.78 -27.13
CA SER A 269 -24.24 -2.57 -27.80
C SER A 269 -23.39 -1.62 -26.96
N GLN A 270 -22.26 -2.10 -26.45
CA GLN A 270 -21.27 -1.20 -25.86
C GLN A 270 -20.78 -0.20 -26.92
N PRO A 271 -20.44 1.04 -26.53
CA PRO A 271 -19.70 1.91 -27.44
C PRO A 271 -18.40 1.20 -27.82
N SER A 272 -18.07 1.18 -29.12
CA SER A 272 -16.78 0.69 -29.56
C SER A 272 -15.70 1.58 -28.96
N ASN A 273 -14.90 1.01 -28.05
CA ASN A 273 -13.58 1.55 -27.74
C ASN A 273 -12.78 1.39 -29.03
N GLY A 274 -12.63 2.49 -29.78
CA GLY A 274 -12.09 2.46 -31.13
C GLY A 274 -10.71 1.81 -31.17
N GLU A 275 -10.55 0.80 -32.01
CA GLU A 275 -9.29 0.07 -32.17
C GLU A 275 -8.21 1.03 -32.70
N ILE A 276 -7.30 1.44 -31.81
CA ILE A 276 -6.02 2.02 -32.23
C ILE A 276 -5.14 0.84 -32.66
N HIS A 277 -5.28 0.46 -33.93
CA HIS A 277 -4.34 -0.44 -34.61
C HIS A 277 -2.93 0.21 -34.67
N PRO A 278 -1.86 -0.61 -34.72
CA PRO A 278 -0.50 -0.19 -34.34
C PRO A 278 0.21 0.76 -35.30
#